data_AF-A0A957KX30-F1
#
_entry.id   AF-A0A957KX30-F1
#
_cell.length_a   1.000
_cell.length_b   1.000
_cell.length_c   1.000
_cell.angle_alpha   90.00
_cell.angle_beta   90.00
_cell.angle_gamma   90.00
#
_symmetry.space_group_name_H-M   'P 1'
#
loop_
_entity.id
_entity.type
_entity.pdbx_description
1 polymer ?
#
loop_
_entity_poly.entity_id
_entity_poly.type
_entity_poly.pdbx_seq_one_letter_code
_entity_poly.pdbx_strand_id
1 'polypeptide(L)'
;MPATMADQSYIGDLGNGLICRWSTPADEAAIARCLTSVFRNGPDAPIYPNIADEVRIMMSPGYPFMGPGDFAIVEDTSLPDRPIVACTCLWSHQWSYSGIRFGVGQPELVATLAAYRNR
;
A
#
# COMPACT_ATOMS: atom_id res chain seq x y z
N MET A 1 -16.72 -20.39 -0.27
CA MET A 1 -17.08 -18.99 -0.55
C MET A 1 -15.88 -18.34 -1.22
N PRO A 2 -16.04 -17.59 -2.32
CA PRO A 2 -14.94 -16.80 -2.86
C PRO A 2 -14.47 -15.78 -1.81
N ALA A 3 -13.17 -15.49 -1.80
CA ALA A 3 -12.60 -14.48 -0.91
C ALA A 3 -13.25 -13.11 -1.17
N THR A 4 -13.67 -12.43 -0.11
CA THR A 4 -14.16 -11.05 -0.24
C THR A 4 -12.99 -10.10 -0.51
N MET A 5 -13.22 -8.92 -1.07
CA MET A 5 -12.15 -7.94 -1.32
C MET A 5 -11.34 -7.58 -0.05
N ALA A 6 -11.96 -7.66 1.13
CA ALA A 6 -11.32 -7.38 2.41
C ALA A 6 -10.52 -8.57 2.98
N ASP A 7 -10.60 -9.75 2.37
CA ASP A 7 -9.82 -10.91 2.78
C ASP A 7 -8.37 -10.74 2.32
N GLN A 8 -7.39 -10.96 3.21
CA GLN A 8 -5.96 -10.84 2.89
C GLN A 8 -5.49 -11.81 1.78
N SER A 9 -6.26 -12.87 1.49
CA SER A 9 -6.01 -13.77 0.35
C SER A 9 -6.62 -13.29 -0.97
N TYR A 10 -7.30 -12.13 -0.97
CA TYR A 10 -7.92 -11.59 -2.17
C TYR A 10 -6.89 -11.27 -3.26
N ILE A 11 -7.20 -11.71 -4.48
CA ILE A 11 -6.50 -11.38 -5.72
C ILE A 11 -7.57 -11.04 -6.75
N GLY A 12 -7.49 -9.83 -7.32
CA GLY A 12 -8.39 -9.32 -8.34
C GLY A 12 -7.66 -8.95 -9.62
N ASP A 13 -8.19 -9.40 -10.77
CA ASP A 13 -7.70 -8.99 -12.09
C ASP A 13 -8.34 -7.65 -12.48
N LEU A 14 -7.51 -6.64 -12.75
CA LEU A 14 -7.93 -5.32 -13.22
C LEU A 14 -7.79 -5.17 -14.74
N GLY A 15 -7.37 -6.23 -15.44
CA GLY A 15 -7.10 -6.26 -16.88
C GLY A 15 -5.73 -5.70 -17.24
N ASN A 16 -5.32 -5.88 -18.50
CA ASN A 16 -4.04 -5.39 -19.05
C ASN A 16 -2.79 -5.81 -18.25
N GLY A 17 -2.83 -7.00 -17.63
CA GLY A 17 -1.75 -7.50 -16.79
C GLY A 17 -1.68 -6.86 -15.39
N LEU A 18 -2.67 -6.06 -14.98
CA LEU A 18 -2.72 -5.47 -13.65
C LEU A 18 -3.46 -6.38 -12.67
N ILE A 19 -2.80 -6.70 -11.55
CA ILE A 19 -3.39 -7.49 -10.47
C ILE A 19 -3.46 -6.65 -9.20
N CYS A 20 -4.64 -6.60 -8.57
CA CYS A 20 -4.86 -6.05 -7.25
C CYS A 20 -4.78 -7.16 -6.20
N ARG A 21 -4.00 -6.97 -5.14
CA ARG A 21 -3.88 -7.92 -4.03
C ARG A 21 -3.47 -7.21 -2.73
N TRP A 22 -3.55 -7.93 -1.63
CA TRP A 22 -2.90 -7.49 -0.39
C TRP A 22 -1.39 -7.74 -0.44
N SER A 23 -0.64 -6.90 0.25
CA SER A 23 0.81 -6.98 0.35
C SER A 23 1.28 -8.15 1.20
N THR A 24 2.56 -8.45 1.06
CA THR A 24 3.31 -9.41 1.86
C THR A 24 4.61 -8.75 2.35
N PRO A 25 5.36 -9.36 3.29
CA PRO A 25 6.66 -8.83 3.69
C PRO A 25 7.65 -8.64 2.52
N ALA A 26 7.53 -9.43 1.45
CA ALA A 26 8.40 -9.32 0.28
C ALA A 26 8.16 -8.05 -0.55
N ASP A 27 7.00 -7.39 -0.36
CA ASP A 27 6.61 -6.22 -1.14
C ASP A 27 7.19 -4.90 -0.59
N GLU A 28 7.82 -4.90 0.60
CA GLU A 28 8.30 -3.70 1.30
C GLU A 28 9.11 -2.77 0.38
N ALA A 29 10.12 -3.30 -0.29
CA ALA A 29 10.98 -2.51 -1.16
C ALA A 29 10.23 -1.97 -2.40
N ALA A 30 9.25 -2.71 -2.92
CA ALA A 30 8.47 -2.28 -4.07
C ALA A 30 7.43 -1.20 -3.69
N ILE A 31 6.81 -1.33 -2.52
CA ILE A 31 5.91 -0.31 -1.94
C ILE A 31 6.69 0.98 -1.69
N ALA A 32 7.86 0.90 -1.05
CA ALA A 32 8.73 2.04 -0.81
C ALA A 32 9.12 2.76 -2.12
N ARG A 33 9.47 2.02 -3.19
CA ARG A 33 9.76 2.59 -4.51
C ARG A 33 8.56 3.32 -5.11
N CYS A 34 7.36 2.76 -5.02
CA CYS A 34 6.14 3.41 -5.51
C CYS A 34 5.87 4.72 -4.77
N LEU A 35 5.86 4.68 -3.43
CA LEU A 35 5.55 5.83 -2.58
C LEU A 35 6.58 6.96 -2.73
N THR A 36 7.87 6.64 -2.69
CA THR A 36 8.95 7.63 -2.89
C THR A 36 8.90 8.28 -4.27
N SER A 37 8.47 7.54 -5.30
CA SER A 37 8.29 8.08 -6.65
C SER A 37 7.11 9.04 -6.76
N VAL A 38 6.04 8.82 -5.98
CA VAL A 38 4.81 9.61 -6.02
C VAL A 38 4.86 10.82 -5.10
N PHE A 39 5.44 10.70 -3.91
CA PHE A 39 5.46 11.77 -2.89
C PHE A 39 6.65 12.72 -2.97
N ARG A 40 7.54 12.56 -3.95
CA ARG A 40 8.55 13.58 -4.27
C ARG A 40 7.90 14.83 -4.88
N ASN A 41 8.53 15.99 -4.68
CA ASN A 41 8.03 17.30 -5.17
C ASN A 41 7.99 17.47 -6.70
N GLY A 42 8.45 16.48 -7.47
CA GLY A 42 8.42 16.49 -8.92
C GLY A 42 9.27 15.38 -9.54
N PRO A 43 9.21 15.19 -10.87
CA PRO A 43 9.93 14.13 -11.57
C PRO A 43 11.46 14.20 -11.43
N ASP A 44 11.99 15.40 -11.28
CA ASP A 44 13.43 15.68 -11.17
C ASP A 44 13.86 16.01 -9.73
N ALA A 45 12.93 16.00 -8.78
CA ALA A 45 13.23 16.24 -7.38
C ALA A 45 13.90 15.00 -6.76
N PRO A 46 14.82 15.19 -5.79
CA PRO A 46 15.40 14.08 -5.04
C PRO A 46 14.31 13.30 -4.30
N ILE A 47 14.55 12.01 -4.11
CA ILE A 47 13.71 11.16 -3.27
C ILE A 47 13.89 11.54 -1.80
N TYR A 48 12.79 11.53 -1.05
CA TYR A 48 12.83 11.67 0.40
C TYR A 48 13.04 10.29 1.06
N PRO A 49 14.19 10.03 1.71
CA PRO A 49 14.49 8.72 2.27
C PRO A 49 13.55 8.34 3.43
N ASN A 50 13.00 9.33 4.14
CA ASN A 50 12.07 9.10 5.25
C ASN A 50 10.80 8.34 4.83
N ILE A 51 10.35 8.46 3.58
CA ILE A 51 9.17 7.72 3.09
C ILE A 51 9.48 6.22 3.00
N ALA A 52 10.69 5.84 2.57
CA ALA A 52 11.10 4.44 2.56
C ALA A 52 11.29 3.90 3.99
N ASP A 53 11.85 4.72 4.89
CA ASP A 53 11.95 4.37 6.31
C ASP A 53 10.59 4.18 6.97
N GLU A 54 9.60 5.01 6.64
CA GLU A 54 8.24 4.90 7.14
C GLU A 54 7.60 3.56 6.74
N VAL A 55 7.73 3.13 5.48
CA VAL A 55 7.27 1.81 5.02
C VAL A 55 7.93 0.69 5.79
N ARG A 56 9.26 0.75 5.97
CA ARG A 56 10.02 -0.26 6.73
C ARG A 56 9.54 -0.35 8.18
N ILE A 57 9.26 0.78 8.81
CA ILE A 57 8.73 0.83 10.20
C ILE A 57 7.31 0.25 10.25
N MET A 58 6.43 0.65 9.33
CA MET A 58 5.03 0.19 9.27
C MET A 58 4.92 -1.32 9.02
N MET A 59 5.84 -1.90 8.25
CA MET A 59 5.87 -3.34 7.95
C MET A 59 6.70 -4.16 8.95
N SER A 60 7.35 -3.51 9.92
CA SER A 60 8.15 -4.20 10.93
C SER A 60 7.27 -5.06 11.87
N PRO A 61 7.73 -6.26 12.28
CA PRO A 61 7.01 -7.07 13.26
C PRO A 61 6.74 -6.29 14.55
N GLY A 62 5.48 -6.33 15.01
CA GLY A 62 5.07 -5.66 16.25
C GLY A 62 4.71 -4.18 16.10
N TYR A 63 4.66 -3.63 14.87
CA TYR A 63 4.08 -2.32 14.65
C TYR A 63 2.59 -2.30 15.10
N PRO A 64 2.15 -1.30 15.88
CA PRO A 64 0.91 -1.42 16.65
C PRO A 64 -0.39 -1.21 15.86
N PHE A 65 -0.31 -0.64 14.66
CA PHE A 65 -1.50 -0.18 13.92
C PHE A 65 -1.70 -0.87 12.57
N MET A 66 -0.69 -1.58 12.07
CA MET A 66 -0.73 -2.33 10.82
C MET A 66 0.46 -3.26 10.71
N GLY A 67 0.50 -4.08 9.66
CA GLY A 67 1.64 -4.91 9.31
C GLY A 67 1.73 -5.20 7.80
N PRO A 68 2.56 -6.19 7.42
CA PRO A 68 2.85 -6.49 6.02
C PRO A 68 1.67 -6.88 5.15
N GLY A 69 0.52 -7.22 5.73
CA GLY A 69 -0.71 -7.60 5.01
C GLY A 69 -1.71 -6.48 4.80
N ASP A 70 -1.40 -5.25 5.24
CA ASP A 70 -2.38 -4.15 5.33
C ASP A 70 -2.19 -3.06 4.25
N PHE A 71 -1.31 -3.28 3.26
CA PHE A 71 -1.34 -2.51 2.02
C PHE A 71 -2.17 -3.25 0.97
N ALA A 72 -3.12 -2.54 0.36
CA ALA A 72 -3.68 -2.92 -0.92
C ALA A 72 -2.75 -2.39 -2.02
N ILE A 73 -2.32 -3.28 -2.92
CA ILE A 73 -1.36 -2.95 -3.96
C ILE A 73 -1.87 -3.38 -5.33
N VAL A 74 -1.41 -2.68 -6.36
CA VAL A 74 -1.57 -3.08 -7.76
C VAL A 74 -0.20 -3.35 -8.35
N GLU A 75 0.01 -4.56 -8.85
CA GLU A 75 1.22 -4.97 -9.55
C GLU A 75 0.99 -5.04 -11.07
N ASP A 76 1.96 -4.59 -11.86
CA ASP A 76 1.95 -4.80 -13.31
C ASP A 76 2.70 -6.09 -13.67
N THR A 77 1.96 -7.17 -13.86
CA THR A 77 2.50 -8.50 -14.18
C THR A 77 3.00 -8.64 -15.62
N SER A 78 2.76 -7.66 -16.49
CA SER A 78 3.24 -7.67 -17.87
C SER A 78 4.73 -7.29 -17.98
N LEU A 79 5.28 -6.65 -16.94
CA LEU A 79 6.67 -6.22 -16.88
C LEU A 79 7.56 -7.24 -16.14
N PRO A 80 8.85 -7.36 -16.49
CA PRO A 80 9.74 -8.37 -15.92
C PRO A 80 9.84 -8.32 -14.38
N ASP A 81 9.95 -7.13 -13.80
CA ASP A 81 10.13 -6.93 -12.36
C ASP A 81 8.82 -6.87 -11.57
N ARG A 82 7.68 -7.02 -12.26
CA ARG A 82 6.32 -6.95 -11.71
C ARG A 82 6.14 -5.78 -10.71
N PRO A 83 6.43 -4.54 -11.13
CA PRO A 83 6.48 -3.41 -10.21
C PRO A 83 5.11 -3.16 -9.56
N ILE A 84 5.14 -2.65 -8.32
CA ILE A 84 3.96 -2.06 -7.70
C ILE A 84 3.77 -0.68 -8.31
N VAL A 85 2.62 -0.48 -8.95
CA VAL A 85 2.30 0.72 -9.74
C VAL A 85 1.25 1.60 -9.06
N ALA A 86 0.52 1.05 -8.09
CA ALA A 86 -0.34 1.79 -7.19
C ALA A 86 -0.42 1.08 -5.84
N CYS A 87 -0.66 1.83 -4.76
CA CYS A 87 -0.89 1.28 -3.44
C CYS A 87 -1.65 2.24 -2.52
N THR A 88 -2.20 1.69 -1.44
CA THR A 88 -2.69 2.41 -0.26
C THR A 88 -2.60 1.47 0.96
N CYS A 89 -2.51 2.01 2.17
CA CYS A 89 -2.58 1.23 3.40
C CYS A 89 -3.84 1.52 4.20
N LEU A 90 -4.19 0.59 5.08
CA LEU A 90 -5.23 0.76 6.09
C LEU A 90 -4.64 0.66 7.49
N TRP A 91 -4.70 1.74 8.24
CA TRP A 91 -4.38 1.75 9.66
C TRP A 91 -5.57 1.25 10.48
N SER A 92 -5.32 0.40 11.46
CA SER A 92 -6.31 -0.11 12.41
C SER A 92 -6.13 0.56 13.78
N HIS A 93 -6.96 1.56 14.06
CA HIS A 93 -6.92 2.32 15.31
C HIS A 93 -8.05 1.95 16.26
N GLN A 94 -7.84 2.25 17.55
CA GLN A 94 -8.85 2.23 18.60
C GLN A 94 -9.01 3.66 19.15
N TRP A 95 -10.19 4.25 18.95
CA TRP A 95 -10.49 5.62 19.37
C TRP A 95 -11.51 5.62 20.51
N SER A 96 -11.64 6.75 21.19
CA SER A 96 -12.67 6.99 22.22
C SER A 96 -13.30 8.35 22.00
N TYR A 97 -14.63 8.40 21.95
CA TYR A 97 -15.38 9.65 21.89
C TYR A 97 -16.49 9.64 22.95
N SER A 98 -16.51 10.66 23.81
CA SER A 98 -17.45 10.75 24.94
C SER A 98 -17.48 9.50 25.84
N GLY A 99 -16.33 8.84 26.01
CA GLY A 99 -16.19 7.63 26.82
C GLY A 99 -16.54 6.32 26.10
N ILE A 100 -16.98 6.36 24.84
CA ILE A 100 -17.31 5.18 24.03
C ILE A 100 -16.10 4.82 23.17
N ARG A 101 -15.59 3.59 23.32
CA ARG A 101 -14.48 3.05 22.50
C ARG A 101 -15.00 2.39 21.23
N PHE A 102 -14.33 2.64 20.10
CA PHE A 102 -14.64 2.02 18.82
C PHE A 102 -13.40 1.92 17.93
N GLY A 103 -13.44 0.96 16.99
CA GLY A 103 -12.41 0.80 15.97
C GLY A 103 -12.56 1.83 14.85
N VAL A 104 -11.43 2.30 14.32
CA VAL A 104 -11.37 3.21 13.17
C VAL A 104 -10.37 2.67 12.17
N GLY A 105 -10.81 2.47 10.93
CA GLY A 105 -9.93 2.26 9.80
C GLY A 105 -9.55 3.60 9.19
N GLN A 106 -8.25 3.91 9.11
CA GLN A 106 -7.77 5.14 8.49
C GLN A 106 -6.97 4.79 7.22
N PRO A 107 -7.51 5.03 6.02
CA PRO A 107 -6.78 4.80 4.78
C PRO A 107 -5.77 5.93 4.55
N GLU A 108 -4.52 5.57 4.21
CA GLU A 108 -3.46 6.53 3.93
C GLU A 108 -2.53 6.08 2.79
N LEU A 109 -1.52 6.90 2.50
CA LEU A 109 -0.45 6.63 1.54
C LEU A 109 -0.97 6.21 0.16
N VAL A 110 -2.03 6.89 -0.30
CA VAL A 110 -2.65 6.63 -1.60
C VAL A 110 -1.72 7.11 -2.70
N ALA A 111 -1.17 6.16 -3.46
CA ALA A 111 -0.21 6.43 -4.50
C ALA A 111 -0.54 5.69 -5.80
N THR A 112 -0.30 6.36 -6.92
CA THR A 112 -0.34 5.77 -8.26
C THR A 112 0.76 6.42 -9.08
N LEU A 113 1.63 5.59 -9.67
CA LEU A 113 2.69 6.04 -10.56
C LEU A 113 2.10 6.84 -11.72
N ALA A 114 2.80 7.89 -12.16
CA ALA A 114 2.28 8.84 -13.14
C ALA A 114 1.79 8.18 -14.44
N ALA A 115 2.49 7.16 -14.92
CA ALA A 115 2.14 6.40 -16.13
C ALA A 115 0.85 5.57 -16.01
N TYR A 116 0.33 5.37 -14.80
CA TYR A 116 -0.86 4.55 -14.51
C TYR A 116 -2.07 5.39 -14.07
N ARG A 117 -1.98 6.72 -14.08
CA ARG A 117 -3.09 7.62 -13.72
C ARG A 117 -4.08 7.78 -14.89
N ASN A 118 -5.33 8.13 -14.56
CA ASN A 118 -6.42 8.31 -15.52
C ASN A 118 -6.72 7.04 -16.35
N ARG A 119 -6.70 5.89 -15.68
CA ARG A 119 -7.03 4.58 -16.23
C ARG A 119 -8.26 4.01 -15.53
#